data_AF-A0A644UTB2-F1
#
_entry.id   AF-A0A644UTB2-F1
#
_cell.length_a   1.000
_cell.length_b   1.000
_cell.length_c   1.000
_cell.angle_alpha   90.00
_cell.angle_beta   90.00
_cell.angle_gamma   90.00
#
_symmetry.space_group_name_H-M   'P 1'
#
loop_
_entity.id
_entity.type
_entity.pdbx_description
1 polymer ?
#
loop_
_entity_poly.entity_id
_entity_poly.type
_entity_poly.pdbx_seq_one_letter_code
_entity_poly.pdbx_strand_id
1 'polypeptide(L)'
;MTIELIGFYPKQYYPEQFRLVRYWDEEQKLEFEFLTNAMHISALLVAELYKNRWQVELFFKWLKQHLKIKKFWGTTENAVQVQIYSAICTYCLVAIVQHDMQLDRSTYEVLQILSISLTDKTLLRDLFDKTKFQNDKERFGPNGPSLFNY
;
A
#
# COMPACT_ATOMS: atom_id res chain seq x y z
N MET A 1 3.65 -0.91 29.57
CA MET A 1 4.23 -1.93 30.47
C MET A 1 5.38 -2.61 29.74
N THR A 2 6.51 -2.90 30.37
CA THR A 2 7.58 -3.70 29.75
C THR A 2 7.43 -5.18 30.10
N ILE A 3 7.71 -6.07 29.14
CA ILE A 3 7.57 -7.52 29.28
C ILE A 3 8.77 -8.25 28.67
N GLU A 4 9.01 -9.48 29.13
CA GLU A 4 10.13 -10.32 28.71
C GLU A 4 9.64 -11.68 28.21
N LEU A 5 10.38 -12.26 27.26
CA LEU A 5 10.12 -13.62 26.78
C LEU A 5 10.66 -14.63 27.79
N ILE A 6 9.78 -15.52 28.26
CA ILE A 6 10.12 -16.53 29.28
C ILE A 6 10.61 -17.86 28.70
N GLY A 7 10.48 -18.09 27.40
CA GLY A 7 10.86 -19.34 26.76
C GLY A 7 12.38 -19.50 26.62
N PHE A 8 12.89 -20.73 26.76
CA PHE A 8 14.33 -21.02 26.67
C PHE A 8 14.98 -20.52 25.36
N TYR A 9 14.47 -20.95 24.21
CA TYR A 9 14.98 -20.51 22.91
C TYR A 9 14.59 -19.05 22.57
N PRO A 10 13.32 -18.61 22.76
CA PRO A 10 12.94 -17.22 22.49
C PRO A 10 13.78 -16.18 23.24
N LYS A 11 14.13 -16.43 24.51
CA LYS A 11 14.98 -15.56 25.32
C LYS A 11 16.43 -15.51 24.81
N GLN A 12 16.93 -16.61 24.24
CA GLN A 12 18.25 -16.63 23.61
C GLN A 12 18.27 -15.86 22.28
N TYR A 13 17.23 -15.99 21.46
CA TYR A 13 17.14 -15.30 20.17
C TYR A 13 16.86 -13.80 20.31
N TYR A 14 16.09 -13.41 21.33
CA TYR A 14 15.78 -12.01 21.60
C TYR A 14 15.80 -11.76 23.12
N PRO A 15 16.96 -11.39 23.68
CA PRO A 15 17.11 -11.18 25.13
C PRO A 15 16.59 -9.81 25.60
N GLU A 16 16.28 -8.89 24.69
CA GLU A 16 15.83 -7.54 25.03
C GLU A 16 14.36 -7.52 25.50
N GLN A 17 14.02 -6.46 26.24
CA GLN A 17 12.68 -6.23 26.74
C GLN A 17 11.76 -5.69 25.64
N PHE A 18 10.51 -6.14 25.66
CA PHE A 18 9.45 -5.58 24.84
C PHE A 18 8.58 -4.62 25.65
N ARG A 19 7.80 -3.81 24.94
CA ARG A 19 6.75 -2.98 25.50
C ARG A 19 5.39 -3.50 25.04
N LEU A 20 4.53 -3.77 26.01
CA LEU A 20 3.10 -3.95 25.80
C LEU A 20 2.40 -2.60 25.90
N VAL A 21 1.64 -2.28 24.86
CA VAL A 21 0.77 -1.10 24.75
C VAL A 21 -0.67 -1.58 24.72
N ARG A 22 -1.52 -0.99 25.56
CA ARG A 22 -2.97 -1.18 25.52
C ARG A 22 -3.62 0.06 24.97
N TYR A 23 -4.53 -0.11 24.03
CA TYR A 23 -5.27 0.97 23.39
C TYR A 23 -6.76 0.63 23.43
N TRP A 24 -7.55 1.54 24.00
CA TRP A 24 -9.00 1.44 23.97
C TRP A 24 -9.53 2.16 22.74
N ASP A 25 -10.24 1.44 21.88
CA ASP A 25 -10.93 2.02 20.73
C ASP A 25 -12.39 2.32 21.10
N GLU A 26 -12.72 3.61 21.20
CA GLU A 26 -14.08 4.06 21.53
C GLU A 26 -15.10 3.72 20.43
N GLU A 27 -14.67 3.63 19.17
CA GLU A 27 -15.57 3.37 18.05
C GLU A 27 -16.01 1.90 18.04
N GLN A 28 -15.06 0.99 18.21
CA GLN A 28 -15.33 -0.45 18.22
C GLN A 28 -15.68 -0.98 19.62
N LYS A 29 -15.46 -0.18 20.67
CA LYS A 29 -15.58 -0.58 22.08
C LYS A 29 -14.75 -1.82 22.40
N LEU A 30 -13.53 -1.85 21.87
CA LEU A 30 -12.60 -2.97 22.01
C LEU A 30 -11.25 -2.47 22.55
N GLU A 31 -10.64 -3.29 23.39
CA GLU A 31 -9.25 -3.10 23.81
C GLU A 31 -8.32 -3.85 22.87
N PHE A 32 -7.32 -3.14 22.35
CA PHE A 32 -6.25 -3.69 21.55
C PHE A 32 -4.96 -3.74 22.37
N GLU A 33 -4.27 -4.88 22.30
CA GLU A 33 -2.93 -5.04 22.87
C GLU A 33 -1.88 -5.15 21.75
N PHE A 34 -0.87 -4.29 21.81
CA PHE A 34 0.24 -4.26 20.85
C PHE A 34 1.56 -4.55 21.55
N LEU A 35 2.35 -5.44 20.95
CA LEU A 35 3.72 -5.73 21.38
C LEU A 35 4.71 -5.00 20.46
N THR A 36 5.60 -4.20 21.04
CA THR A 36 6.59 -3.44 20.26
C THR A 36 7.95 -3.40 20.95
N ASN A 37 9.02 -3.37 20.18
CA ASN A 37 10.38 -3.04 20.65
C ASN A 37 10.68 -1.53 20.57
N ALA A 38 9.75 -0.73 20.03
CA ALA A 38 9.90 0.72 19.91
C ALA A 38 9.60 1.40 21.26
N MET A 39 10.65 1.54 22.07
CA MET A 39 10.54 2.16 23.40
C MET A 39 10.39 3.70 23.35
N HIS A 40 10.84 4.32 22.26
CA HIS A 40 10.97 5.78 22.13
C HIS A 40 9.69 6.49 21.64
N ILE A 41 8.76 5.76 21.03
CA ILE A 41 7.51 6.33 20.51
C ILE A 41 6.39 6.31 21.55
N SER A 42 5.39 7.18 21.41
CA SER A 42 4.25 7.21 22.34
C SER A 42 3.37 5.96 22.17
N ALA A 43 2.61 5.61 23.21
CA ALA A 43 1.66 4.50 23.16
C ALA A 43 0.58 4.70 22.07
N LEU A 44 0.12 5.94 21.91
CA LEU A 44 -0.83 6.32 20.88
C LEU A 44 -0.25 6.10 19.47
N LEU A 45 1.00 6.55 19.24
CA LEU A 45 1.64 6.41 17.94
C LEU A 45 1.85 4.94 17.57
N VAL A 46 2.11 4.06 18.54
CA VAL A 46 2.14 2.60 18.31
C VAL A 46 0.80 2.12 17.75
N ALA A 47 -0.32 2.50 18.39
CA ALA A 47 -1.65 2.10 17.94
C ALA A 47 -1.96 2.66 16.54
N GLU A 48 -1.62 3.91 16.25
CA GLU A 48 -1.79 4.54 14.95
C GLU A 48 -0.97 3.84 13.85
N LEU A 49 0.29 3.50 14.12
CA LEU A 49 1.13 2.74 13.19
C LEU A 49 0.55 1.34 12.92
N TYR A 50 0.01 0.68 13.94
CA TYR A 50 -0.68 -0.60 13.76
C TYR A 50 -1.98 -0.46 12.98
N LYS A 51 -2.70 0.67 13.08
CA LYS A 51 -3.86 0.97 12.22
C LYS A 51 -3.45 1.03 10.74
N ASN A 52 -2.28 1.59 10.44
CA ASN A 52 -1.74 1.63 9.07
C ASN A 52 -1.38 0.25 8.50
N ARG A 53 -1.25 -0.79 9.34
CA ARG A 53 -1.04 -2.17 8.86
C ARG A 53 -2.17 -2.62 7.93
N TRP A 54 -3.41 -2.19 8.18
CA TRP A 54 -4.55 -2.52 7.32
C TRP A 54 -4.38 -1.99 5.89
N GLN A 55 -3.65 -0.87 5.71
CA GLN A 55 -3.39 -0.31 4.39
C GLN A 55 -2.57 -1.26 3.52
N VAL A 56 -1.69 -2.08 4.11
CA VAL A 56 -0.93 -3.11 3.38
C VAL A 56 -1.88 -4.18 2.83
N GLU A 57 -2.88 -4.60 3.61
CA GLU A 57 -3.88 -5.57 3.15
C GLU A 57 -4.77 -4.99 2.06
N LEU A 58 -5.20 -3.73 2.21
CA LEU A 58 -5.93 -3.01 1.17
C LEU A 58 -5.10 -2.86 -0.10
N PHE A 59 -3.81 -2.56 0.01
CA PHE A 59 -2.87 -2.53 -1.11
C PHE A 59 -2.83 -3.87 -1.83
N PHE A 60 -2.62 -4.99 -1.12
CA PHE A 60 -2.60 -6.31 -1.76
C PHE A 60 -3.95 -6.75 -2.32
N LYS A 61 -5.06 -6.39 -1.66
CA LYS A 61 -6.41 -6.62 -2.18
C LYS A 61 -6.61 -5.85 -3.49
N TRP A 62 -6.24 -4.58 -3.50
CA TRP A 62 -6.30 -3.72 -4.66
C TRP A 62 -5.41 -4.26 -5.79
N LEU A 63 -4.17 -4.66 -5.47
CA LEU A 63 -3.21 -5.24 -6.41
C LEU A 63 -3.81 -6.46 -7.10
N LYS A 64 -4.36 -7.41 -6.34
CA LYS A 64 -5.01 -8.60 -6.90
C LYS A 64 -6.22 -8.26 -7.78
N GLN A 65 -6.95 -7.19 -7.48
CA GLN A 65 -8.14 -6.78 -8.24
C GLN A 65 -7.79 -6.10 -9.57
N HIS A 66 -6.77 -5.25 -9.58
CA HIS A 66 -6.44 -4.39 -10.72
C HIS A 66 -5.31 -4.94 -11.59
N LEU A 67 -4.41 -5.72 -10.99
CA LEU A 67 -3.31 -6.39 -11.68
C LEU A 67 -3.82 -7.68 -12.31
N LYS A 68 -4.73 -7.54 -13.29
CA LYS A 68 -5.19 -8.65 -14.12
C LYS A 68 -4.11 -8.99 -15.13
N ILE A 69 -3.24 -9.94 -14.79
CA ILE A 69 -2.30 -10.53 -15.75
C ILE A 69 -3.12 -11.27 -16.81
N LYS A 70 -3.38 -10.60 -17.94
CA LYS A 70 -4.18 -11.16 -19.04
C LYS A 70 -3.48 -12.32 -19.74
N LYS A 71 -2.15 -12.33 -19.73
CA LYS A 71 -1.33 -13.35 -20.37
C LYS A 71 0.03 -13.42 -19.68
N PHE A 72 0.47 -14.64 -19.38
CA PHE A 72 1.84 -14.89 -18.97
C PHE A 72 2.73 -14.95 -20.22
N TRP A 73 3.83 -14.19 -20.21
CA TRP A 73 4.78 -14.16 -21.34
C TRP A 73 5.84 -15.25 -21.23
N GLY A 74 5.92 -15.94 -20.09
CA GLY A 74 6.70 -17.15 -19.87
C GLY A 74 6.01 -18.02 -18.82
N THR A 75 6.26 -19.32 -18.87
CA THR A 75 5.61 -20.31 -17.99
C THR A 75 6.53 -20.82 -16.87
N THR A 76 7.79 -20.42 -16.87
CA THR A 76 8.72 -20.75 -15.78
C THR A 76 8.42 -19.90 -14.55
N GLU A 77 8.71 -20.44 -13.37
CA GLU A 77 8.51 -19.73 -12.10
C GLU A 77 9.21 -18.37 -12.10
N ASN A 78 10.46 -18.31 -12.52
CA ASN A 78 11.23 -17.07 -12.61
C ASN A 78 10.59 -16.04 -13.56
N ALA A 79 10.07 -16.47 -14.72
CA ALA A 79 9.43 -15.57 -15.66
C ALA A 79 8.13 -14.97 -15.07
N VAL A 80 7.36 -15.80 -14.36
CA VAL A 80 6.15 -15.35 -13.66
C VAL A 80 6.49 -14.38 -12.52
N GLN A 81 7.50 -14.71 -11.71
CA GLN A 81 7.97 -13.84 -10.62
C GLN A 81 8.41 -12.47 -11.15
N VAL A 82 9.25 -12.44 -12.19
CA VAL A 82 9.70 -11.19 -12.81
C VAL A 82 8.53 -10.38 -13.36
N GLN A 83 7.54 -11.02 -13.98
CA GLN A 83 6.35 -10.35 -14.49
C GLN A 83 5.52 -9.71 -13.36
N ILE A 84 5.35 -10.41 -12.23
CA ILE A 84 4.65 -9.89 -11.05
C ILE A 84 5.42 -8.71 -10.46
N TYR A 85 6.74 -8.85 -10.23
CA TYR A 85 7.56 -7.78 -9.68
C TYR A 85 7.57 -6.54 -10.56
N SER A 86 7.69 -6.71 -11.89
CA SER A 86 7.65 -5.60 -12.85
C SER A 86 6.32 -4.86 -12.79
N ALA A 87 5.21 -5.57 -12.64
CA ALA A 87 3.90 -4.95 -12.54
C ALA A 87 3.69 -4.19 -11.22
N ILE A 88 4.20 -4.73 -10.10
CA ILE A 88 4.21 -4.02 -8.81
C ILE A 88 5.05 -2.75 -8.91
N CYS A 89 6.27 -2.83 -9.47
CA CYS A 89 7.15 -1.68 -9.64
C CYS A 89 6.49 -0.58 -10.48
N THR A 90 5.92 -0.93 -11.64
CA THR A 90 5.20 0.02 -12.49
C THR A 90 4.07 0.70 -11.72
N TYR A 91 3.31 -0.05 -10.93
CA TYR A 91 2.21 0.54 -10.17
C TYR A 91 2.69 1.50 -9.08
N CYS A 92 3.74 1.15 -8.35
CA CYS A 92 4.35 2.06 -7.37
C CYS A 92 4.82 3.36 -8.04
N LEU A 93 5.43 3.27 -9.24
CA LEU A 93 5.83 4.45 -10.01
C LEU A 93 4.63 5.31 -10.39
N VAL A 94 3.53 4.71 -10.87
CA VAL A 94 2.30 5.46 -11.20
C VAL A 94 1.73 6.16 -9.96
N ALA A 95 1.72 5.48 -8.81
CA ALA A 95 1.21 6.06 -7.58
C ALA A 95 2.09 7.22 -7.08
N ILE A 96 3.42 7.12 -7.23
CA ILE A 96 4.35 8.24 -6.96
C ILE A 96 4.07 9.41 -7.91
N VAL A 97 3.94 9.15 -9.21
CA VAL A 97 3.63 10.20 -10.21
C VAL A 97 2.31 10.90 -9.87
N GLN A 98 1.26 10.15 -9.53
CA GLN A 98 -0.02 10.70 -9.14
C GLN A 98 0.10 11.61 -7.91
N HIS A 99 0.83 11.15 -6.88
CA HIS A 99 1.05 11.89 -5.64
C HIS A 99 1.85 13.17 -5.88
N ASP A 100 3.02 13.06 -6.52
CA ASP A 100 3.94 14.18 -6.73
C ASP A 100 3.37 15.27 -7.67
N MET A 101 2.50 14.85 -8.60
CA MET A 101 1.79 15.77 -9.51
C MET A 101 0.46 16.26 -8.96
N GLN A 102 0.04 15.79 -7.77
CA GLN A 102 -1.23 16.14 -7.13
C GLN A 102 -2.43 15.96 -8.06
N LEU A 103 -2.46 14.86 -8.81
CA LEU A 103 -3.52 14.59 -9.77
C LEU A 103 -4.82 14.22 -9.04
N ASP A 104 -5.90 14.97 -9.29
CA ASP A 104 -7.25 14.65 -8.82
C ASP A 104 -7.91 13.59 -9.72
N ARG A 105 -7.24 12.43 -9.82
CA ARG A 105 -7.64 11.28 -10.65
C ARG A 105 -7.31 9.99 -9.93
N SER A 106 -8.03 8.92 -10.23
CA SER A 106 -7.70 7.61 -9.68
C SER A 106 -6.38 7.07 -10.24
N THR A 107 -5.63 6.28 -9.46
CA THR A 107 -4.37 5.65 -9.92
C THR A 107 -4.58 4.80 -11.18
N TYR A 108 -5.77 4.23 -11.33
CA TYR A 108 -6.14 3.46 -12.52
C TYR A 108 -6.24 4.33 -13.78
N GLU A 109 -6.87 5.51 -13.71
CA GLU A 109 -6.94 6.43 -14.85
C GLU A 109 -5.57 6.94 -15.25
N VAL A 110 -4.72 7.27 -14.26
CA VAL A 110 -3.32 7.66 -14.51
C VAL A 110 -2.58 6.53 -15.22
N LEU A 111 -2.71 5.28 -14.75
CA LEU A 111 -2.14 4.11 -15.42
C LEU A 111 -2.67 3.93 -16.85
N GLN A 112 -3.97 4.14 -17.08
CA GLN A 112 -4.55 4.02 -18.42
C GLN A 112 -4.03 5.09 -19.39
N ILE A 113 -3.96 6.34 -18.95
CA ILE A 113 -3.42 7.44 -19.75
C ILE A 113 -1.97 7.14 -20.14
N LEU A 114 -1.14 6.78 -19.16
CA LEU A 114 0.25 6.38 -19.41
C LEU A 114 0.35 5.18 -20.35
N SER A 115 -0.54 4.19 -20.20
CA SER A 115 -0.55 2.98 -21.04
C SER A 115 -0.90 3.26 -22.51
N ILE A 116 -1.76 4.25 -22.76
CA ILE A 116 -2.13 4.67 -24.13
C ILE A 116 -1.05 5.57 -24.74
N SER A 117 -0.34 6.32 -23.89
CA SER A 117 0.66 7.32 -24.28
C SER A 117 2.10 6.85 -24.09
N LEU A 118 2.36 5.54 -24.09
CA LEU A 118 3.69 4.97 -23.82
C LEU A 118 4.80 5.47 -24.76
N THR A 119 4.45 5.85 -25.99
CA THR A 119 5.38 6.37 -27.00
C THR A 119 5.26 7.89 -27.18
N ASP A 120 4.37 8.53 -26.43
CA ASP A 120 4.18 9.97 -26.46
C ASP A 120 5.35 10.68 -25.76
N LYS A 121 5.80 11.79 -26.33
CA LYS A 121 6.91 12.60 -25.80
C LYS A 121 6.43 13.87 -25.11
N THR A 122 5.13 14.10 -25.04
CA THR A 122 4.56 15.21 -24.29
C THR A 122 4.95 15.12 -22.82
N LEU A 123 5.14 16.28 -22.19
CA LEU A 123 5.41 16.35 -20.76
C LEU A 123 4.21 15.77 -20.01
N LEU A 124 4.48 15.02 -18.94
CA LEU A 124 3.42 14.36 -18.16
C LEU A 124 2.34 15.33 -17.70
N ARG A 125 2.71 16.57 -17.33
CA ARG A 125 1.75 17.62 -16.92
C ARG A 125 0.75 17.91 -18.04
N ASP A 126 1.27 18.23 -19.22
CA ASP A 126 0.45 18.53 -20.39
C ASP A 126 -0.37 17.32 -20.84
N LEU A 127 0.18 16.11 -20.69
CA LEU A 127 -0.49 14.86 -21.01
C LEU A 127 -1.73 14.66 -20.13
N PHE A 128 -1.60 14.85 -18.82
CA PHE A 128 -2.72 14.73 -17.89
C PHE A 128 -3.72 15.89 -18.01
N ASP A 129 -3.29 17.09 -18.39
CA ASP A 129 -4.20 18.23 -18.60
C ASP A 129 -5.06 18.08 -19.86
N LYS A 130 -4.49 17.54 -20.95
CA LYS A 130 -5.19 17.34 -22.23
C LYS A 130 -6.21 16.20 -22.18
N THR A 131 -5.94 15.18 -21.38
CA THR A 131 -6.72 13.93 -21.36
C THR A 131 -7.90 14.03 -20.40
N LYS A 132 -8.91 14.88 -20.67
CA LYS A 132 -10.20 14.80 -19.95
C LYS A 132 -11.03 13.64 -20.53
N PHE A 133 -10.86 12.44 -19.99
CA PHE A 133 -11.74 11.31 -20.31
C PHE A 133 -13.09 11.50 -19.58
N GLN A 134 -14.18 11.68 -20.32
CA GLN A 134 -15.52 11.34 -19.82
C GLN A 134 -15.72 9.84 -20.06
N ASN A 135 -15.79 9.03 -19.01
CA ASN A 135 -16.20 7.63 -19.15
C ASN A 135 -17.28 7.29 -18.11
N ASP A 136 -18.53 7.35 -18.58
CA ASP A 136 -19.80 6.97 -17.92
C ASP A 136 -19.92 5.47 -17.60
N LYS A 137 -18.90 4.85 -17.00
CA LYS A 137 -19.04 3.50 -16.42
C LYS A 137 -18.36 3.42 -15.06
N GLU A 138 -18.90 4.19 -14.12
CA GLU A 138 -18.81 3.85 -12.70
C GLU A 138 -19.39 2.45 -12.47
N ARG A 139 -18.50 1.48 -12.31
CA ARG A 139 -18.70 0.41 -11.34
C ARG A 139 -17.41 0.38 -10.55
N PHE A 140 -17.53 0.57 -9.24
CA PHE A 140 -16.47 0.77 -8.24
C PHE A 140 -16.08 2.25 -8.09
N GLY A 141 -16.57 2.84 -6.99
CA GLY A 141 -16.45 4.25 -6.66
C GLY A 141 -15.00 4.72 -6.43
N PRO A 142 -14.81 6.01 -6.11
CA PRO A 142 -13.55 6.74 -6.23
C PRO A 142 -12.44 6.30 -5.24
N ASN A 143 -12.68 5.27 -4.43
CA ASN A 143 -11.79 4.86 -3.36
C ASN A 143 -10.77 3.82 -3.85
N GLY A 144 -9.82 4.25 -4.68
CA GLY A 144 -8.49 3.63 -4.65
C GLY A 144 -7.92 3.83 -3.23
N PRO A 145 -7.16 2.87 -2.66
CA PRO A 145 -6.49 3.12 -1.39
C PRO A 145 -5.60 4.34 -1.59
N SER A 146 -5.80 5.38 -0.78
CA SER A 146 -4.84 6.47 -0.78
C SER A 146 -3.58 5.97 -0.09
N LEU A 147 -2.65 5.47 -0.91
CA LEU A 147 -1.41 4.87 -0.46
C LEU A 147 -0.46 5.90 0.17
N PHE A 148 -0.75 7.20 0.00
CA PHE A 148 0.13 8.30 0.40
C PHE A 148 -0.60 9.45 1.11
N ASN A 149 -1.87 9.32 1.50
CA ASN A 149 -2.49 10.33 2.38
C ASN A 149 -2.02 10.11 3.82
N TYR A 150 -0.96 10.82 4.20
CA TYR A 150 -0.53 11.03 5.57
C TYR A 150 -0.46 12.52 5.86
#